data_AF-A0A183EZ51-F1
#
_entry.id   AF-A0A183EZ51-F1
#
_cell.length_a   1.000
_cell.length_b   1.000
_cell.length_c   1.000
_cell.angle_alpha   90.00
_cell.angle_beta   90.00
_cell.angle_gamma   90.00
#
_symmetry.space_group_name_H-M   'P 1'
#
loop_
_entity.id
_entity.type
_entity.pdbx_description
1 polymer ?
#
loop_
_entity_poly.entity_id
_entity_poly.type
_entity_poly.pdbx_seq_one_letter_code
_entity_poly.pdbx_strand_id
1 'polypeptide(L)'
;MPYMYNITSCGQYAAHRPTYEICEKFYNQSSTKAVLRNGTFNGYQKWIAPKTTEYRIEAYGAAGGQLPKQTINNYGGRVVTVINLTTAMELDLLVGQMGESPCDQFHESAADLKTHQFEAVKYLCKKGDSIWDDDTATANAVMFPGTGGGGATVVKLHHKVILVAGGGGGIFPEQIVELEKPGVR
;
A
#
# COMPACT_ATOMS: atom_id res chain seq x y z
N MET A 1 3.28 -29.62 9.71
CA MET A 1 2.93 -28.35 9.03
C MET A 1 4.10 -27.39 9.21
N PRO A 2 4.60 -26.71 8.16
CA PRO A 2 5.65 -25.72 8.32
C PRO A 2 5.14 -24.53 9.15
N TYR A 3 6.00 -23.97 10.01
CA TYR A 3 5.68 -22.75 10.74
C TYR A 3 5.65 -21.56 9.76
N MET A 4 4.56 -20.79 9.77
CA MET A 4 4.37 -19.61 8.91
C MET A 4 4.33 -18.35 9.78
N TYR A 5 5.07 -17.33 9.36
CA TYR A 5 5.15 -16.02 10.03
C TYR A 5 4.72 -14.94 9.03
N ASN A 6 3.67 -14.19 9.35
CA ASN A 6 3.08 -13.18 8.45
C ASN A 6 3.34 -11.78 8.98
N ILE A 7 4.26 -11.09 8.33
CA ILE A 7 4.70 -9.75 8.73
C ILE A 7 4.16 -8.77 7.71
N THR A 8 3.36 -7.82 8.17
CA THR A 8 2.56 -6.89 7.38
C THR A 8 2.87 -5.44 7.73
N SER A 9 2.22 -4.46 7.10
CA SER A 9 2.33 -3.03 7.46
C SER A 9 1.65 -2.65 8.79
N CYS A 10 1.19 -3.62 9.59
CA CYS A 10 0.39 -3.39 10.81
C CYS A 10 -0.89 -2.59 10.56
N GLY A 11 -1.53 -2.85 9.41
CA GLY A 11 -2.74 -2.14 8.97
C GLY A 11 -2.49 -0.72 8.48
N GLN A 12 -1.23 -0.28 8.34
CA GLN A 12 -0.93 1.05 7.80
C GLN A 12 -0.93 1.06 6.27
N TYR A 13 -1.31 2.20 5.71
CA TYR A 13 -1.39 2.50 4.29
C TYR A 13 -1.08 3.99 4.04
N ALA A 14 -0.89 4.35 2.78
CA ALA A 14 -0.44 5.66 2.34
C ALA A 14 0.87 6.07 3.04
N ALA A 15 0.98 7.31 3.48
CA ALA A 15 2.15 7.82 4.20
C ALA A 15 2.10 7.55 5.72
N HIS A 16 1.11 6.78 6.21
CA HIS A 16 0.94 6.55 7.64
C HIS A 16 2.01 5.62 8.19
N ARG A 17 2.83 6.10 9.11
CA ARG A 17 3.95 5.31 9.63
C ARG A 17 3.46 4.32 10.70
N PRO A 18 3.85 3.03 10.64
CA PRO A 18 3.60 2.10 11.73
C PRO A 18 4.38 2.54 12.98
N THR A 19 3.70 2.61 14.11
CA THR A 19 4.33 2.82 15.42
C THR A 19 4.46 1.50 16.17
N TYR A 20 5.28 1.52 17.22
CA TYR A 20 5.43 0.37 18.12
C TYR A 20 4.07 -0.11 18.63
N GLU A 21 3.27 0.81 19.17
CA GLU A 21 1.99 0.51 19.82
C GLU A 21 0.95 -0.03 18.84
N ILE A 22 0.94 0.48 17.61
CA ILE A 22 0.04 0.01 16.55
C ILE A 22 0.38 -1.44 16.20
N CYS A 23 1.66 -1.74 15.96
CA CYS A 23 2.08 -3.08 15.57
C CYS A 23 1.98 -4.09 16.72
N GLU A 24 2.29 -3.69 17.94
CA GLU A 24 2.12 -4.53 19.12
C GLU A 24 0.65 -4.95 19.30
N LYS A 25 -0.28 -4.00 19.14
CA LYS A 25 -1.73 -4.30 19.13
C LYS A 25 -2.13 -5.17 17.94
N PHE A 26 -1.61 -4.88 16.75
CA PHE A 26 -1.95 -5.59 15.52
C PHE A 26 -1.55 -7.08 15.59
N TYR A 27 -0.39 -7.39 16.14
CA TYR A 27 0.10 -8.76 16.28
C TYR A 27 -0.33 -9.44 17.58
N ASN A 28 -1.14 -8.78 18.41
CA ASN A 28 -1.62 -9.37 19.65
C ASN A 28 -2.33 -10.70 19.35
N GLN A 29 -1.99 -11.74 20.12
CA GLN A 29 -2.50 -13.11 19.93
C GLN A 29 -2.11 -13.81 18.61
N SER A 30 -1.25 -13.21 17.78
CA SER A 30 -0.73 -13.88 16.58
C SER A 30 0.46 -14.78 16.91
N SER A 31 0.67 -15.82 16.11
CA SER A 31 1.90 -16.63 16.15
C SER A 31 3.14 -15.85 15.65
N THR A 32 2.92 -14.69 15.02
CA THR A 32 3.97 -13.85 14.45
C THR A 32 4.42 -12.82 15.49
N LYS A 33 5.54 -13.11 16.15
CA LYS A 33 6.20 -12.15 17.05
C LYS A 33 7.16 -11.25 16.28
N ALA A 34 6.64 -10.49 15.32
CA ALA A 34 7.37 -9.39 14.71
C ALA A 34 7.07 -8.13 15.51
N VAL A 35 8.11 -7.47 16.04
CA VAL A 35 7.92 -6.30 16.90
C VAL A 35 8.70 -5.15 16.28
N LEU A 36 8.08 -3.97 16.16
CA LEU A 36 8.85 -2.76 15.85
C LEU A 36 9.85 -2.52 16.97
N ARG A 37 11.07 -2.08 16.64
CA ARG A 37 11.99 -1.68 17.70
C ARG A 37 11.43 -0.43 18.37
N ASN A 38 11.21 -0.51 19.68
CA ASN A 38 10.80 0.64 20.47
C ASN A 38 11.84 1.78 20.29
N GLY A 39 11.36 3.01 20.06
CA GLY A 39 12.23 4.17 19.82
C GLY A 39 12.86 4.30 18.42
N THR A 40 12.49 3.47 17.44
CA THR A 40 12.95 3.63 16.04
C THR A 40 11.90 4.32 15.17
N PHE A 41 12.25 5.47 14.59
CA PHE A 41 11.34 6.27 13.74
C PHE A 41 11.32 5.85 12.26
N ASN A 42 11.95 4.73 11.90
CA ASN A 42 12.20 4.37 10.50
C ASN A 42 11.20 3.34 9.91
N GLY A 43 10.22 2.88 10.69
CA GLY A 43 9.16 1.96 10.24
C GLY A 43 9.61 0.50 10.07
N TYR A 44 10.83 0.15 10.47
CA TYR A 44 11.32 -1.23 10.39
C TYR A 44 10.78 -2.08 11.53
N GLN A 45 10.26 -3.25 11.17
CA GLN A 45 9.89 -4.33 12.08
C GLN A 45 11.06 -5.30 12.23
N LYS A 46 11.23 -5.86 13.42
CA LYS A 46 12.22 -6.91 13.68
C LYS A 46 11.55 -8.25 13.84
N TRP A 47 12.14 -9.26 13.23
CA TRP A 47 11.78 -10.65 13.44
C TRP A 47 13.01 -11.47 13.79
N ILE A 48 12.87 -12.33 14.81
CA ILE A 48 13.95 -13.15 15.34
C ILE A 48 13.69 -14.60 14.95
N ALA A 49 14.68 -15.23 14.30
CA ALA A 49 14.59 -16.62 13.90
C ALA A 49 14.41 -17.53 15.12
N PRO A 50 13.30 -18.28 15.24
CA PRO A 50 13.02 -19.11 16.41
C PRO A 50 13.80 -20.43 16.42
N LYS A 51 14.30 -20.87 15.26
CA LYS A 51 15.04 -22.13 15.10
C LYS A 51 16.14 -22.00 14.05
N THR A 52 17.23 -22.75 14.23
CA THR A 52 18.26 -22.93 13.20
C THR A 52 17.73 -23.86 12.10
N THR A 53 17.44 -23.33 10.92
CA THR A 53 16.95 -24.09 9.77
C THR A 53 17.02 -23.23 8.50
N GLU A 54 16.74 -23.85 7.36
CA GLU A 54 16.41 -23.16 6.12
C GLU A 54 15.03 -22.49 6.21
N TYR A 55 14.94 -21.23 5.78
CA TYR A 55 13.72 -20.43 5.72
C TYR A 55 13.44 -20.00 4.29
N ARG A 56 12.20 -20.22 3.85
CA ARG A 56 11.67 -19.65 2.61
C ARG A 56 11.01 -18.32 2.90
N ILE A 57 11.62 -17.23 2.42
CA ILE A 57 11.12 -15.87 2.58
C ILE A 57 10.40 -15.47 1.30
N GLU A 58 9.13 -15.08 1.44
CA GLU A 58 8.36 -14.45 0.37
C GLU A 58 8.12 -12.99 0.73
N ALA A 59 8.65 -12.06 -0.08
CA ALA A 59 8.37 -10.64 0.05
C ALA A 59 7.45 -10.15 -1.06
N TYR A 60 6.52 -9.29 -0.69
CA TYR A 60 5.54 -8.66 -1.57
C TYR A 60 5.67 -7.15 -1.43
N GLY A 61 5.88 -6.43 -2.53
CA GLY A 61 5.68 -4.99 -2.54
C GLY A 61 4.19 -4.68 -2.46
N ALA A 62 3.85 -3.55 -1.86
CA ALA A 62 2.46 -3.15 -1.76
C ALA A 62 1.90 -2.66 -3.10
N ALA A 63 0.59 -2.76 -3.27
CA ALA A 63 -0.11 -2.18 -4.41
C ALA A 63 -0.15 -0.65 -4.32
N GLY A 64 -0.37 0.04 -5.44
CA GLY A 64 -0.79 1.44 -5.39
C GLY A 64 -2.18 1.61 -4.78
N GLY A 65 -2.63 2.85 -4.62
CA GLY A 65 -3.99 3.15 -4.18
C GLY A 65 -5.02 2.72 -5.23
N GLN A 66 -6.27 2.61 -4.81
CA GLN A 66 -7.35 2.02 -5.61
C GLN A 66 -8.38 3.04 -6.05
N LEU A 67 -9.11 2.73 -7.11
CA LEU A 67 -10.26 3.51 -7.57
C LEU A 67 -11.51 2.62 -7.66
N PRO A 68 -12.73 3.17 -7.45
CA PRO A 68 -13.96 2.38 -7.49
C PRO A 68 -14.19 1.65 -8.82
N LYS A 69 -13.77 2.27 -9.93
CA LYS A 69 -13.79 1.69 -11.27
C LYS A 69 -12.37 1.58 -11.79
N GLN A 70 -11.74 0.44 -11.52
CA GLN A 70 -10.41 0.08 -12.02
C GLN A 70 -10.48 -1.28 -12.71
N THR A 71 -10.01 -1.38 -13.95
CA THR A 71 -9.80 -2.68 -14.63
C THR A 71 -8.33 -3.13 -14.57
N ILE A 72 -7.41 -2.16 -14.43
CA ILE A 72 -5.97 -2.40 -14.40
C ILE A 72 -5.53 -2.68 -12.96
N ASN A 73 -4.79 -3.78 -12.77
CA ASN A 73 -4.16 -4.05 -11.49
C ASN A 73 -2.88 -3.23 -11.32
N ASN A 74 -2.61 -2.82 -10.09
CA ASN A 74 -1.42 -2.05 -9.73
C ASN A 74 -0.70 -2.69 -8.54
N TYR A 75 -0.63 -4.02 -8.54
CA TYR A 75 0.04 -4.80 -7.51
C TYR A 75 1.55 -4.54 -7.52
N GLY A 76 2.17 -4.67 -6.34
CA GLY A 76 3.61 -4.72 -6.23
C GLY A 76 4.19 -6.06 -6.71
N GLY A 77 5.49 -6.08 -6.90
CA GLY A 77 6.24 -7.28 -7.25
C GLY A 77 6.29 -8.29 -6.10
N ARG A 78 6.56 -9.55 -6.45
CA ARG A 78 6.81 -10.63 -5.50
C ARG A 78 8.22 -11.16 -5.73
N VAL A 79 8.98 -11.34 -4.66
CA VAL A 79 10.30 -11.99 -4.71
C VAL A 79 10.38 -13.05 -3.63
N VAL A 80 10.90 -14.21 -4.01
CA VAL A 80 11.05 -15.36 -3.12
C VAL A 80 12.53 -15.72 -3.02
N THR A 81 13.01 -15.96 -1.81
CA THR A 81 14.36 -16.46 -1.57
C THR A 81 14.36 -17.53 -0.49
N VAL A 82 15.42 -18.31 -0.45
CA VAL A 82 15.64 -19.36 0.55
C VAL A 82 16.99 -19.09 1.21
N ILE A 83 17.00 -18.95 2.53
CA ILE A 83 18.21 -18.64 3.30
C ILE A 83 18.29 -19.51 4.56
N ASN A 84 19.51 -19.83 4.97
CA ASN A 84 19.76 -20.46 6.26
C ASN A 84 19.86 -19.40 7.35
N LEU A 85 19.04 -19.54 8.40
CA LEU A 85 19.12 -18.70 9.59
C LEU A 85 19.44 -19.57 10.79
N THR A 86 20.26 -19.05 11.69
CA THR A 86 20.46 -19.66 13.01
C THR A 86 19.48 -19.08 14.02
N THR A 87 19.16 -19.84 15.06
CA THR A 87 18.38 -19.35 16.20
C THR A 87 18.92 -17.99 16.68
N ALA A 88 18.01 -17.08 17.00
CA ALA A 88 18.28 -15.72 17.44
C ALA A 88 18.86 -14.74 16.39
N MET A 89 19.06 -15.14 15.14
CA MET A 89 19.35 -14.16 14.07
C MET A 89 18.17 -13.21 13.87
N GLU A 90 18.49 -11.92 13.66
CA GLU A 90 17.51 -10.87 13.43
C GLU A 90 17.38 -10.53 11.94
N LEU A 91 16.14 -10.39 11.47
CA LEU A 91 15.79 -9.73 10.22
C LEU A 91 15.19 -8.36 10.49
N ASP A 92 15.68 -7.33 9.81
CA ASP A 92 15.01 -6.02 9.76
C ASP A 92 14.12 -5.97 8.50
N LEU A 93 12.86 -5.64 8.70
CA LEU A 93 11.81 -5.73 7.69
C LEU A 93 11.13 -4.38 7.54
N LEU A 94 11.25 -3.77 6.38
CA LEU A 94 10.42 -2.62 6.01
C LEU A 94 9.33 -3.15 5.09
N VAL A 95 8.09 -3.20 5.57
CA VAL A 95 6.96 -3.70 4.79
C VAL A 95 6.34 -2.55 4.01
N GLY A 96 6.18 -2.74 2.70
CA GLY A 96 5.52 -1.79 1.81
C GLY A 96 4.08 -1.52 2.24
N GLN A 97 3.64 -0.28 2.04
CA GLN A 97 2.28 0.17 2.34
C GLN A 97 1.51 0.44 1.06
N MET A 98 0.21 0.14 1.07
CA MET A 98 -0.64 0.45 -0.08
C MET A 98 -0.64 1.95 -0.34
N GLY A 99 -0.63 2.36 -1.61
CA GLY A 99 -0.74 3.77 -1.96
C GLY A 99 -2.06 4.41 -1.52
N GLU A 100 -2.10 5.74 -1.48
CA GLU A 100 -3.30 6.50 -1.11
C GLU A 100 -4.37 6.45 -2.20
N SER A 101 -5.61 6.21 -1.81
CA SER A 101 -6.77 6.26 -2.71
C SER A 101 -7.54 7.56 -2.48
N PRO A 102 -7.88 8.34 -3.54
CA PRO A 102 -8.66 9.57 -3.41
C PRO A 102 -10.00 9.41 -2.69
N CYS A 103 -10.59 8.21 -2.75
CA CYS A 103 -11.90 7.92 -2.15
C CYS A 103 -11.84 7.48 -0.67
N ASP A 104 -10.66 7.15 -0.12
CA ASP A 104 -10.54 6.65 1.26
C ASP A 104 -10.81 7.75 2.30
N GLN A 105 -10.50 9.00 1.97
CA GLN A 105 -10.67 10.17 2.84
C GLN A 105 -11.80 11.10 2.37
N PHE A 106 -12.61 10.69 1.39
CA PHE A 106 -13.69 11.51 0.87
C PHE A 106 -14.87 11.56 1.85
N HIS A 107 -14.81 12.52 2.77
CA HIS A 107 -15.94 12.93 3.60
C HIS A 107 -16.68 14.07 2.92
N GLU A 108 -18.02 14.03 2.94
CA GLU A 108 -18.91 15.01 2.27
C GLU A 108 -18.71 16.47 2.74
N SER A 109 -17.97 16.69 3.82
CA SER A 109 -17.59 18.00 4.34
C SER A 109 -16.14 18.35 4.01
N ALA A 110 -15.78 18.43 2.73
CA ALA A 110 -14.50 19.01 2.32
C ALA A 110 -14.62 20.54 2.27
N ALA A 111 -14.61 21.20 3.44
CA ALA A 111 -14.54 22.65 3.52
C ALA A 111 -13.23 23.22 2.89
N ASP A 112 -12.24 22.36 2.64
CA ASP A 112 -10.88 22.73 2.22
C ASP A 112 -10.56 22.48 0.73
N LEU A 113 -11.47 21.89 -0.05
CA LEU A 113 -11.26 21.68 -1.49
C LEU A 113 -11.94 22.80 -2.30
N LYS A 114 -11.22 23.35 -3.29
CA LYS A 114 -11.85 24.23 -4.30
C LYS A 114 -13.00 23.47 -4.97
N THR A 115 -14.12 24.15 -5.24
CA THR A 115 -15.36 23.53 -5.74
C THR A 115 -15.13 22.54 -6.89
N HIS A 116 -14.26 22.86 -7.85
CA HIS A 116 -13.98 21.96 -8.98
C HIS A 116 -13.15 20.70 -8.61
N GLN A 117 -12.22 20.79 -7.66
CA GLN A 117 -11.46 19.61 -7.22
C GLN A 117 -12.36 18.69 -6.37
N PHE A 118 -13.22 19.29 -5.55
CA PHE A 118 -14.21 18.54 -4.80
C PHE A 118 -15.17 17.81 -5.74
N GLU A 119 -15.70 18.48 -6.77
CA GLU A 119 -16.59 17.84 -7.74
C GLU A 119 -15.89 16.78 -8.59
N ALA A 120 -14.61 16.94 -8.93
CA ALA A 120 -13.85 15.88 -9.60
C ALA A 120 -13.74 14.61 -8.73
N VAL A 121 -13.41 14.75 -7.45
CA VAL A 121 -13.36 13.61 -6.51
C VAL A 121 -14.76 13.04 -6.28
N LYS A 122 -15.78 13.88 -6.16
CA LYS A 122 -17.17 13.45 -6.01
C LYS A 122 -17.65 12.67 -7.23
N TYR A 123 -17.37 13.14 -8.44
CA TYR A 123 -17.66 12.42 -9.67
C TYR A 123 -16.94 11.06 -9.71
N LEU A 124 -15.69 11.00 -9.24
CA LEU A 124 -14.89 9.78 -9.18
C LEU A 124 -15.42 8.76 -8.17
N CYS A 125 -15.74 9.20 -6.96
CA CYS A 125 -16.04 8.34 -5.82
C CYS A 125 -17.54 8.07 -5.62
N LYS A 126 -18.40 9.03 -5.99
CA LYS A 126 -19.86 9.00 -5.87
C LYS A 126 -20.51 9.73 -7.05
N LYS A 127 -20.30 9.23 -8.28
CA LYS A 127 -20.78 9.86 -9.53
C LYS A 127 -22.23 10.38 -9.46
N GLY A 128 -23.15 9.61 -8.86
CA GLY A 128 -24.57 9.97 -8.75
C GLY A 128 -24.86 11.22 -7.90
N ASP A 129 -23.92 11.65 -7.06
CA ASP A 129 -24.07 12.82 -6.19
C ASP A 129 -23.37 14.06 -6.78
N SER A 130 -22.50 13.92 -7.78
CA SER A 130 -21.78 15.04 -8.37
C SER A 130 -22.68 15.88 -9.28
N ILE A 131 -22.41 17.18 -9.33
CA ILE A 131 -23.06 18.08 -10.30
C ILE A 131 -22.43 17.99 -11.70
N TRP A 132 -21.29 17.30 -11.84
CA TRP A 132 -20.64 17.09 -13.13
C TRP A 132 -21.27 15.92 -13.89
N ASP A 133 -21.50 16.15 -15.18
CA ASP A 133 -21.78 15.11 -16.16
C ASP A 133 -20.51 14.72 -16.93
N ASP A 134 -20.66 13.81 -17.90
CA ASP A 134 -19.56 13.27 -18.70
C ASP A 134 -18.87 14.39 -19.51
N ASP A 135 -19.63 15.35 -20.03
CA ASP A 135 -19.09 16.49 -20.79
C ASP A 135 -18.25 17.41 -19.90
N THR A 136 -18.77 17.75 -18.71
CA THR A 136 -18.06 18.58 -17.73
C THR A 136 -16.82 17.88 -17.20
N ALA A 137 -16.90 16.57 -16.93
CA ALA A 137 -15.78 15.76 -16.48
C ALA A 137 -14.67 15.71 -17.55
N THR A 138 -15.04 15.54 -18.82
CA THR A 138 -14.08 15.52 -19.94
C THR A 138 -13.41 16.87 -20.13
N ALA A 139 -14.17 17.96 -20.11
CA ALA A 139 -13.64 19.32 -20.22
C ALA A 139 -12.68 19.68 -19.07
N ASN A 140 -12.80 19.02 -17.92
CA ASN A 140 -12.00 19.23 -16.72
C ASN A 140 -11.13 18.00 -16.35
N ALA A 141 -10.77 17.15 -17.32
CA ALA A 141 -10.04 15.90 -17.09
C ALA A 141 -8.75 16.07 -16.28
N VAL A 142 -8.05 17.20 -16.45
CA VAL A 142 -6.81 17.56 -15.72
C VAL A 142 -7.00 17.73 -14.20
N MET A 143 -8.24 17.87 -13.73
CA MET A 143 -8.58 18.08 -12.32
C MET A 143 -8.72 16.78 -11.54
N PHE A 144 -8.80 15.63 -12.23
CA PHE A 144 -8.96 14.34 -11.57
C PHE A 144 -7.67 13.89 -10.89
N PRO A 145 -7.69 13.49 -9.61
CA PRO A 145 -6.52 12.95 -8.96
C PRO A 145 -6.26 11.51 -9.42
N GLY A 146 -4.97 11.17 -9.56
CA GLY A 146 -4.52 9.78 -9.59
C GLY A 146 -4.34 9.22 -8.17
N THR A 147 -4.07 7.92 -8.07
CA THR A 147 -3.76 7.26 -6.80
C THR A 147 -2.26 7.34 -6.49
N GLY A 148 -1.92 7.21 -5.21
CA GLY A 148 -0.52 7.07 -4.78
C GLY A 148 0.08 5.73 -5.22
N GLY A 149 1.40 5.68 -5.41
CA GLY A 149 2.12 4.42 -5.62
C GLY A 149 2.26 3.60 -4.33
N GLY A 150 2.47 2.30 -4.48
CA GLY A 150 2.70 1.38 -3.37
C GLY A 150 4.15 1.41 -2.88
N GLY A 151 4.35 1.15 -1.59
CA GLY A 151 5.68 1.02 -0.99
C GLY A 151 6.37 -0.30 -1.35
N ALA A 152 7.70 -0.26 -1.48
CA ALA A 152 8.51 -1.46 -1.61
C ALA A 152 8.67 -2.17 -0.26
N THR A 153 8.82 -3.50 -0.30
CA THR A 153 9.16 -4.32 0.88
C THR A 153 10.64 -4.67 0.85
N VAL A 154 11.36 -4.39 1.93
CA VAL A 154 12.81 -4.61 2.06
C VAL A 154 13.09 -5.54 3.23
N VAL A 155 13.91 -6.56 2.99
CA VAL A 155 14.43 -7.47 4.03
C VAL A 155 15.93 -7.26 4.16
N LYS A 156 16.38 -7.06 5.39
CA LYS A 156 17.80 -6.97 5.74
C LYS A 156 18.19 -8.07 6.70
N LEU A 157 19.39 -8.61 6.50
CA LEU A 157 20.08 -9.50 7.42
C LEU A 157 21.43 -8.87 7.77
N HIS A 158 21.74 -8.73 9.06
CA HIS A 158 22.95 -8.05 9.53
C HIS A 158 23.14 -6.64 8.90
N HIS A 159 22.06 -5.85 8.83
CA HIS A 159 22.00 -4.51 8.20
C HIS A 159 22.28 -4.46 6.69
N LYS A 160 22.47 -5.60 6.02
CA LYS A 160 22.63 -5.70 4.56
C LYS A 160 21.29 -6.06 3.91
N VAL A 161 20.92 -5.35 2.86
CA VAL A 161 19.72 -5.68 2.07
C VAL A 161 19.97 -7.01 1.36
N ILE A 162 19.07 -7.97 1.57
CA ILE A 162 19.12 -9.29 0.93
C ILE A 162 17.96 -9.52 -0.04
N LEU A 163 16.89 -8.73 0.08
CA LEU A 163 15.68 -8.87 -0.73
C LEU A 163 14.96 -7.52 -0.82
N VAL A 164 14.51 -7.18 -2.02
CA VAL A 164 13.61 -6.04 -2.27
C VAL A 164 12.50 -6.49 -3.20
N ALA A 165 11.26 -6.32 -2.79
CA ALA A 165 10.09 -6.47 -3.64
C ALA A 165 9.53 -5.07 -3.95
N GLY A 166 9.56 -4.67 -5.23
CA GLY A 166 9.13 -3.34 -5.67
C GLY A 166 7.63 -3.10 -5.45
N GLY A 167 7.25 -1.88 -5.08
CA GLY A 167 5.84 -1.48 -4.96
C GLY A 167 5.17 -1.28 -6.32
N GLY A 168 3.85 -1.31 -6.32
CA GLY A 168 3.03 -1.07 -7.51
C GLY A 168 2.91 0.42 -7.85
N GLY A 169 2.54 0.72 -9.10
CA GLY A 169 2.32 2.09 -9.56
C GLY A 169 1.02 2.70 -9.04
N GLY A 170 0.92 4.02 -9.07
CA GLY A 170 -0.37 4.71 -9.00
C GLY A 170 -1.14 4.55 -10.31
N ILE A 171 -2.45 4.74 -10.26
CA ILE A 171 -3.33 4.69 -11.44
C ILE A 171 -4.10 6.01 -11.60
N PHE A 172 -4.47 6.32 -12.83
CA PHE A 172 -5.36 7.45 -13.15
C PHE A 172 -6.77 6.93 -13.45
N PRO A 173 -7.85 7.70 -13.19
CA PRO A 173 -9.22 7.27 -13.44
C PRO A 173 -9.49 6.84 -14.89
N GLU A 174 -9.69 5.54 -15.09
CA GLU A 174 -9.95 4.93 -16.40
C GLU A 174 -11.19 5.51 -17.08
N GLN A 175 -12.25 5.77 -16.30
CA GLN A 175 -13.47 6.39 -16.82
C GLN A 175 -13.24 7.77 -17.48
N ILE A 176 -12.17 8.49 -17.13
CA ILE A 176 -11.82 9.76 -17.78
C ILE A 176 -11.05 9.50 -19.08
N VAL A 177 -10.17 8.49 -19.07
CA VAL A 177 -9.43 8.05 -20.28
C VAL A 177 -10.40 7.54 -21.35
N GLU A 178 -11.45 6.82 -20.96
CA GLU A 178 -12.50 6.34 -21.88
C GLU A 178 -13.29 7.48 -22.49
N LEU A 179 -13.61 8.52 -21.71
CA LEU A 179 -14.36 9.68 -22.18
C LEU A 179 -13.56 10.52 -23.21
N GLU A 180 -12.24 10.64 -23.05
CA GLU A 180 -11.39 11.33 -24.03
C GLU A 180 -11.18 10.53 -25.33
N LYS A 181 -11.46 9.22 -25.35
CA LYS A 181 -11.27 8.35 -26.52
C LYS A 181 -12.55 7.60 -26.90
N PRO A 182 -13.60 8.31 -27.36
CA PRO A 182 -14.83 7.66 -27.82
C PRO A 182 -14.53 6.90 -29.13
N GLY A 183 -14.19 5.61 -29.04
CA GLY A 183 -14.02 4.74 -30.22
C GLY A 183 -12.97 3.64 -30.16
N VAL A 184 -12.18 3.51 -29.08
CA VAL A 184 -11.25 2.38 -28.90
C VAL A 184 -11.87 1.39 -27.92
N ARG A 185 -12.65 0.44 -28.45
CA ARG A 185 -13.18 -0.71 -27.71
C ARG A 185 -12.67 -1.99 -28.37
#